data_AF-A0A1C3NWY1-F1
#
_entry.id   AF-A0A1C3NWY1-F1
#
_cell.length_a   1.000
_cell.length_b   1.000
_cell.length_c   1.000
_cell.angle_alpha   90.00
_cell.angle_beta   90.00
_cell.angle_gamma   90.00
#
_symmetry.space_group_name_H-M   'P 1'
#
loop_
_entity.id
_entity.type
_entity.pdbx_description
1 polymer ?
#
loop_
_entity_poly.entity_id
_entity_poly.type
_entity_poly.pdbx_seq_one_letter_code
_entity_poly.pdbx_strand_id
1 'polypeptide(L)'
;MLVISSTVYNEIVDEPTVLVALVVEHATDEGFCVDLGEGQWAVMGLVTFVAKAGLGECLRRVDTQTLTNANTMLFKILATPER
;
A
#
# COMPACT_ATOMS: atom_id res chain seq x y z
N MET A 1 -2.88 7.77 -0.46
CA MET A 1 -2.40 6.47 -0.97
C MET A 1 -1.16 6.07 -0.18
N LEU A 2 -0.95 4.77 0.03
CA LEU A 2 0.25 4.23 0.65
C LEU A 2 1.13 3.62 -0.44
N VAL A 3 2.36 4.09 -0.62
CA VAL A 3 3.34 3.46 -1.52
C VAL A 3 3.89 2.22 -0.84
N ILE A 4 3.81 1.09 -1.52
CA ILE A 4 4.23 -0.24 -1.01
C ILE A 4 5.31 -0.89 -1.85
N SER A 5 5.61 -0.36 -3.04
CA SER A 5 6.80 -0.76 -3.79
C SER A 5 8.09 -0.32 -3.10
N SER A 6 9.14 -1.12 -3.27
CA SER A 6 10.48 -0.86 -2.73
C SER A 6 11.01 0.50 -3.16
N THR A 7 11.74 1.18 -2.26
CA THR A 7 12.44 2.43 -2.58
C THR A 7 13.41 2.26 -3.74
N VAL A 8 14.10 1.11 -3.82
CA VAL A 8 15.01 0.77 -4.93
C VAL A 8 14.27 0.73 -6.26
N TYR A 9 13.07 0.13 -6.30
CA TYR A 9 12.22 0.12 -7.48
C TYR A 9 11.73 1.54 -7.84
N ASN A 10 11.37 2.33 -6.83
CA ASN A 10 10.89 3.69 -7.01
C ASN A 10 11.99 4.65 -7.53
N GLU A 11 13.27 4.34 -7.32
CA GLU A 11 14.41 5.12 -7.79
C GLU A 11 14.83 4.80 -9.25
N ILE A 12 14.32 3.72 -9.85
CA ILE A 12 14.57 3.41 -11.25
C ILE A 12 13.94 4.50 -12.12
N VAL A 13 14.76 5.24 -12.85
CA VAL A 13 14.34 6.40 -13.68
C VAL A 13 13.37 5.95 -14.78
N ASP A 14 13.66 4.84 -15.44
CA ASP A 14 12.88 4.32 -16.57
C ASP A 14 11.63 3.54 -16.16
N GLU A 15 11.43 3.34 -14.85
CA GLU A 15 10.18 2.78 -14.32
C GLU A 15 9.24 3.95 -13.98
N PRO A 16 8.19 4.22 -14.77
CA PRO A 16 7.36 5.39 -14.55
C PRO A 16 6.31 5.19 -13.46
N THR A 17 6.16 3.98 -12.91
CA THR A 17 5.10 3.65 -11.96
C THR A 17 5.61 3.26 -10.58
N VAL A 18 4.72 3.31 -9.59
CA VAL A 18 4.91 2.72 -8.27
C VAL A 18 3.67 1.94 -7.87
N LEU A 19 3.86 0.96 -7.00
CA LEU A 19 2.76 0.16 -6.46
C LEU A 19 2.19 0.85 -5.23
N VAL A 20 0.88 1.07 -5.20
CA VAL A 20 0.20 1.75 -4.09
C VAL A 20 -1.03 0.98 -3.62
N ALA A 21 -1.35 1.12 -2.34
CA ALA A 21 -2.65 0.77 -1.77
C ALA A 21 -3.51 2.03 -1.60
N LEU A 22 -4.82 1.90 -1.84
CA LEU A 22 -5.78 2.95 -1.51
C LEU A 22 -5.79 3.21 0.00
N VAL A 23 -5.84 4.50 0.39
CA VAL A 23 -6.03 4.89 1.80
C VAL A 23 -7.42 5.46 1.94
N VAL A 24 -8.17 4.97 2.92
CA VAL A 24 -9.53 5.40 3.21
C VAL A 24 -9.65 5.83 4.66
N GLU A 25 -10.64 6.68 4.92
CA GLU A 25 -11.12 6.99 6.27
C GLU A 25 -12.29 6.04 6.59
N HIS A 26 -12.45 5.68 7.87
CA HIS A 26 -13.58 4.86 8.35
C HIS A 26 -13.65 3.43 7.80
N ALA A 27 -12.52 2.72 7.74
CA ALA A 27 -12.50 1.26 7.61
C ALA A 27 -12.34 0.57 8.98
N THR A 28 -12.56 -0.74 9.00
CA THR A 28 -12.32 -1.60 10.15
C THR A 28 -11.14 -2.53 9.87
N ASP A 29 -10.67 -3.24 10.89
CA ASP A 29 -9.67 -4.30 10.78
C ASP A 29 -10.24 -5.58 10.14
N GLU A 30 -11.52 -5.60 9.81
CA GLU A 30 -12.15 -6.67 9.04
C GLU A 30 -11.70 -6.60 7.56
N GLY A 31 -11.20 -7.73 7.04
CA GLY A 31 -10.75 -7.87 5.65
C GLY A 31 -9.23 -7.71 5.49
N PHE A 32 -8.80 -7.11 4.38
CA PHE A 32 -7.39 -6.91 4.04
C PHE A 32 -6.96 -5.46 4.25
N CYS A 33 -7.28 -4.90 5.43
CA CYS A 33 -6.93 -3.53 5.78
C CYS A 33 -5.73 -3.50 6.73
N VAL A 34 -4.94 -2.43 6.64
CA VAL A 34 -3.83 -2.15 7.57
C VAL A 34 -4.05 -0.79 8.20
N ASP A 35 -4.10 -0.76 9.53
CA ASP A 35 -4.20 0.47 10.30
C ASP A 35 -2.97 1.35 10.08
N LEU A 36 -3.19 2.61 9.76
CA LEU A 36 -2.14 3.61 9.61
C LEU A 36 -2.17 4.64 10.75
N GLY A 37 -3.07 4.52 11.73
CA GLY A 37 -3.34 5.51 12.75
C GLY A 37 -4.28 6.63 12.28
N GLU A 38 -4.76 7.44 13.23
CA GLU A 38 -5.65 8.59 12.98
C GLU A 38 -6.95 8.21 12.24
N GLY A 39 -7.42 6.97 12.39
CA GLY A 39 -8.61 6.46 11.71
C GLY A 39 -8.42 6.22 10.21
N GLN A 40 -7.17 6.24 9.73
CA GLN A 40 -6.81 5.97 8.34
C GLN A 40 -6.36 4.52 8.15
N TRP A 41 -6.76 3.93 7.02
CA TRP A 41 -6.48 2.53 6.72
C TRP A 41 -6.00 2.37 5.28
N ALA A 42 -4.97 1.55 5.08
CA ALA A 42 -4.58 1.07 3.76
C ALA A 42 -5.40 -0.17 3.39
N VAL A 43 -6.11 -0.12 2.27
CA VAL A 43 -6.91 -1.23 1.74
C VAL A 43 -6.04 -2.09 0.83
N MET A 44 -5.46 -3.15 1.38
CA MET A 44 -4.49 -4.01 0.68
C MET A 44 -5.12 -4.87 -0.42
N GLY A 45 -6.45 -5.05 -0.39
CA GLY A 45 -7.20 -5.66 -1.49
C GLY A 45 -7.36 -4.74 -2.72
N LEU A 46 -7.06 -3.45 -2.58
CA LEU A 46 -7.17 -2.43 -3.64
C LEU A 46 -5.79 -1.84 -3.93
N VAL A 47 -4.90 -2.70 -4.42
CA VAL A 47 -3.54 -2.34 -4.81
C VAL A 47 -3.48 -2.14 -6.32
N THR A 48 -2.81 -1.08 -6.74
CA THR A 48 -2.67 -0.73 -8.17
C THR A 48 -1.37 0.00 -8.45
N PHE A 49 -1.00 0.07 -9.73
CA PHE A 49 0.09 0.91 -10.20
C PHE A 49 -0.39 2.34 -10.44
N VAL A 50 0.39 3.31 -10.00
CA VAL A 50 0.17 4.73 -10.32
C VAL A 50 1.43 5.34 -10.91
N ALA A 51 1.27 6.30 -11.81
CA ALA A 51 2.39 7.03 -12.37
C ALA A 51 3.08 7.87 -11.27
N LYS A 52 4.41 7.81 -11.21
CA LYS A 52 5.24 8.64 -10.31
C LYS A 52 4.91 10.13 -10.46
N ALA A 53 4.70 10.58 -11.71
CA ALA A 53 4.31 11.96 -12.03
C ALA A 53 2.94 12.38 -11.50
N GLY A 54 2.06 11.42 -11.16
CA GLY A 54 0.76 11.68 -10.56
C GLY A 54 0.79 11.77 -9.03
N LEU A 55 1.94 11.51 -8.40
CA LEU A 55 2.11 11.67 -6.96
C LEU A 55 2.54 13.10 -6.65
N GLY A 56 1.82 13.72 -5.71
CA GLY A 56 2.18 15.03 -5.16
C GLY A 56 3.14 14.89 -3.98
N GLU A 57 2.77 15.48 -2.86
CA GLU A 57 3.58 15.50 -1.64
C GLU A 57 3.51 14.18 -0.86
N CYS A 58 4.64 13.80 -0.24
CA CYS A 58 4.69 12.74 0.76
C CYS A 58 4.22 13.29 2.11
N LEU A 59 2.95 13.03 2.45
CA LEU A 59 2.33 13.53 3.69
C LEU A 59 2.98 12.95 4.96
N ARG A 60 3.34 11.66 4.94
CA ARG A 60 4.02 10.98 6.04
C ARG A 60 4.67 9.68 5.60
N ARG A 61 5.58 9.18 6.43
CA ARG A 61 6.13 7.82 6.34
C ARG A 61 5.48 6.94 7.41
N VAL A 62 5.25 5.68 7.07
CA VAL A 62 4.84 4.64 8.01
C VAL A 62 6.06 3.88 8.50
N ASP A 63 5.94 3.25 9.67
CA ASP A 63 7.02 2.45 10.23
C ASP A 63 7.14 1.06 9.56
N THR A 64 8.23 0.37 9.89
CA THR A 64 8.50 -0.98 9.38
C THR A 64 7.43 -1.99 9.78
N GLN A 65 6.81 -1.82 10.95
CA GLN A 65 5.75 -2.73 11.40
C GLN A 65 4.52 -2.63 10.50
N THR A 66 4.12 -1.41 10.15
CA THR A 66 3.02 -1.12 9.22
C THR A 66 3.30 -1.73 7.85
N LEU A 67 4.53 -1.58 7.32
CA LEU A 67 4.93 -2.20 6.06
C LEU A 67 4.94 -3.73 6.13
N THR A 68 5.32 -4.30 7.27
CA THR A 68 5.29 -5.76 7.51
C THR A 68 3.85 -6.29 7.51
N ASN A 69 2.92 -5.54 8.12
CA ASN A 69 1.51 -5.86 8.12
C ASN A 69 0.93 -5.81 6.70
N ALA A 70 1.28 -4.79 5.92
CA ALA A 70 0.90 -4.67 4.51
C ALA A 70 1.40 -5.86 3.68
N ASN A 71 2.67 -6.24 3.82
CA ASN A 71 3.23 -7.39 3.11
C ASN A 71 2.54 -8.70 3.51
N THR A 72 2.22 -8.86 4.80
CA THR A 72 1.47 -10.02 5.31
C THR A 72 0.07 -10.09 4.69
N MET A 73 -0.63 -8.97 4.54
CA MET A 73 -1.95 -8.95 3.90
C MET A 73 -1.87 -9.29 2.40
N LEU A 74 -0.86 -8.79 1.69
CA LEU A 74 -0.61 -9.18 0.29
C LEU A 74 -0.40 -10.68 0.15
N PHE A 75 0.40 -11.29 1.04
CA PHE A 75 0.57 -12.73 1.06
C PHE A 75 -0.74 -13.47 1.29
N LYS A 76 -1.59 -13.03 2.23
CA LYS A 76 -2.89 -13.67 2.44
C LYS A 76 -3.78 -13.58 1.21
N ILE A 77 -3.79 -12.45 0.51
CA ILE A 77 -4.55 -12.27 -0.74
C ILE A 77 -4.03 -13.24 -1.81
N LEU A 78 -2.72 -13.23 -2.07
CA LEU A 78 -2.11 -14.03 -3.13
C LEU A 78 -2.11 -15.53 -2.84
N ALA A 79 -2.09 -15.91 -1.56
CA ALA A 79 -2.19 -17.30 -1.14
C ALA A 79 -3.63 -17.81 -1.07
N THR A 80 -4.64 -16.95 -1.29
CA THR A 80 -6.02 -17.38 -1.41
C THR A 80 -6.19 -18.01 -2.80
N PRO A 81 -6.45 -19.33 -2.91
CA PRO A 81 -6.55 -19.99 -4.20
C PRO A 81 -7.70 -19.39 -5.02
N GLU A 82 -7.44 -19.09 -6.29
CA GLU A 82 -8.51 -18.85 -7.25
C GLU A 82 -9.36 -20.14 -7.33
N ARG A 83 -10.64 -20.04 -6.97
CA ARG A 83 -11.59 -21.16 -7.09
C ARG A 83 -12.01 -21.37 -8.53
#